data_AF-A0A3M1NV36-F1
#
_entry.id   AF-A0A3M1NV36-F1
#
_cell.length_a   1.000
_cell.length_b   1.000
_cell.length_c   1.000
_cell.angle_alpha   90.00
_cell.angle_beta   90.00
_cell.angle_gamma   90.00
#
_symmetry.space_group_name_H-M   'P 1'
#
loop_
_entity.id
_entity.type
_entity.pdbx_description
1 polymer ?
#
loop_
_entity_poly.entity_id
_entity_poly.type
_entity_poly.pdbx_seq_one_letter_code
_entity_poly.pdbx_strand_id
1 'polypeptide(L)'
;MLWLLPVLLVATGTGCGAASQEPASDGRIPVRVFVLLISTSQVEFYKWAEQTFEAAHPEVDVRIEQFPGSSLKDFEIKLRLRFASGQAPDLFHVNTNVGA
;
A
#
# COMPACT_ATOMS: atom_id res chain seq x y z
N MET A 1 -22.28 38.13 -36.24
CA MET A 1 -21.51 38.69 -35.10
C MET A 1 -22.09 38.07 -33.84
N LEU A 2 -21.42 37.04 -33.32
CA LEU A 2 -20.55 37.14 -32.15
C LEU A 2 -21.35 37.60 -30.91
N TRP A 3 -21.67 36.72 -29.96
CA TRP A 3 -20.92 36.40 -28.72
C TRP A 3 -21.95 36.54 -27.58
N LEU A 4 -22.09 35.74 -26.51
CA LEU A 4 -21.22 34.82 -25.77
C LEU A 4 -22.12 33.87 -24.94
N LEU A 5 -21.82 32.58 -24.96
CA LEU A 5 -21.93 31.71 -23.78
C LEU A 5 -20.77 32.10 -22.84
N PRO A 6 -20.92 32.07 -21.49
CA PRO A 6 -20.84 30.76 -20.82
C PRO A 6 -21.64 30.65 -19.50
N VAL A 7 -22.39 29.56 -19.32
CA VAL A 7 -22.75 29.10 -17.97
C VAL A 7 -21.71 28.09 -17.52
N LEU A 8 -20.91 28.56 -16.58
CA LEU A 8 -20.02 27.82 -15.71
C LEU A 8 -20.81 26.69 -15.02
N LEU A 9 -20.42 25.43 -15.21
CA LEU A 9 -20.59 24.42 -14.18
C LEU A 9 -19.26 23.74 -13.94
N VAL A 10 -18.55 24.30 -12.97
CA VAL A 10 -17.37 23.74 -12.35
C VAL A 10 -17.81 22.49 -11.59
N ALA A 11 -17.67 21.32 -12.21
CA ALA A 11 -17.63 20.06 -11.48
C ALA A 11 -16.22 19.90 -10.89
N THR A 12 -15.93 20.65 -9.83
CA THR A 12 -14.83 20.30 -8.91
C THR A 12 -15.24 19.04 -8.17
N GLY A 13 -15.11 17.90 -8.85
CA GLY A 13 -14.98 16.63 -8.17
C GLY A 13 -13.73 16.75 -7.32
N THR A 14 -13.92 16.89 -6.01
CA THR A 14 -12.89 16.68 -5.00
C THR A 14 -12.36 15.26 -5.19
N GLY A 15 -11.36 15.11 -6.05
CA GLY A 15 -10.47 13.97 -6.04
C GLY A 15 -9.75 14.02 -4.72
N CYS A 16 -10.35 13.44 -3.68
CA CYS A 16 -9.58 12.97 -2.55
C CYS A 16 -8.54 12.05 -3.17
N GLY A 17 -7.29 12.51 -3.19
CA GLY A 17 -6.15 11.74 -3.66
C GLY A 17 -5.87 10.58 -2.71
N ALA A 18 -6.85 9.71 -2.50
CA ALA A 18 -6.62 8.38 -1.99
C ALA A 18 -5.78 7.69 -3.06
N ALA A 19 -4.59 7.25 -2.66
CA ALA A 19 -3.76 6.31 -3.39
C ALA A 19 -4.67 5.18 -3.92
N SER A 20 -5.09 5.27 -5.19
CA SER A 20 -6.02 4.30 -5.77
C SER A 20 -5.28 2.98 -5.85
N GLN A 21 -5.61 2.07 -4.94
CA GLN A 21 -5.06 0.72 -4.99
C GLN A 21 -5.70 0.03 -6.19
N GLU A 22 -4.89 -0.44 -7.14
CA GLU A 22 -5.44 -1.24 -8.24
C GLU A 22 -6.12 -2.48 -7.65
N PRO A 23 -7.43 -2.67 -7.92
CA PRO A 23 -8.16 -3.84 -7.49
C PRO A 23 -7.44 -5.12 -7.93
N ALA A 24 -7.57 -6.19 -7.15
CA ALA A 24 -7.14 -7.49 -7.63
C ALA A 24 -7.93 -7.86 -8.90
N SER A 25 -7.29 -8.59 -9.83
CA SER A 25 -7.88 -8.96 -11.11
C SER A 25 -9.13 -9.84 -10.96
N ASP A 26 -9.31 -10.44 -9.78
CA ASP A 26 -10.44 -11.28 -9.38
C ASP A 26 -11.53 -10.51 -8.61
N GLY A 27 -11.37 -9.21 -8.39
CA GLY A 27 -12.32 -8.36 -7.66
C GLY A 27 -12.13 -8.35 -6.14
N ARG A 28 -11.11 -9.05 -5.60
CA ARG A 28 -10.78 -8.99 -4.17
C ARG A 28 -10.25 -7.62 -3.76
N ILE A 29 -10.45 -7.29 -2.49
CA ILE A 29 -10.01 -6.04 -1.85
C ILE A 29 -8.50 -6.17 -1.57
N PRO A 30 -7.65 -5.38 -2.24
CA PRO A 30 -6.22 -5.46 -2.00
C PRO A 30 -5.86 -4.85 -0.62
N VAL A 31 -5.00 -5.52 0.13
CA VAL A 31 -4.38 -4.99 1.35
C VAL A 31 -2.86 -5.07 1.20
N ARG A 32 -2.20 -3.93 1.02
CA ARG A 32 -0.75 -3.81 0.87
C ARG A 32 -0.06 -3.76 2.22
N VAL A 33 0.84 -4.71 2.44
CA VAL A 33 1.62 -4.84 3.67
C VAL A 33 3.10 -4.70 3.36
N PHE A 34 3.75 -3.68 3.92
CA PHE A 34 5.19 -3.45 3.74
C PHE A 34 5.96 -3.84 5.00
N VAL A 35 6.82 -4.85 4.88
CA VAL A 35 7.56 -5.41 6.01
C VAL A 35 9.01 -5.66 5.63
N LEU A 36 9.89 -5.45 6.60
CA LEU A 36 11.29 -5.85 6.50
C LEU A 36 11.44 -7.24 7.16
N LEU A 37 11.63 -8.27 6.35
CA LEU A 37 11.86 -9.64 6.81
C LEU A 37 13.35 -9.95 6.70
N ILE A 38 14.00 -10.16 7.85
CA ILE A 38 15.46 -10.35 8.00
C ILE A 38 15.85 -11.80 8.31
N SER A 39 14.88 -12.71 8.46
CA SER A 39 15.15 -14.13 8.69
C SER A 39 14.15 -15.03 7.95
N THR A 40 14.54 -16.28 7.69
CA THR A 40 13.66 -17.30 7.12
C THR A 40 12.43 -17.55 7.99
N SER A 41 12.58 -17.56 9.32
CA SER A 41 11.45 -17.73 10.25
C SER A 41 10.38 -16.64 10.11
N GLN A 42 10.78 -15.41 9.82
CA GLN A 42 9.84 -14.32 9.55
C GLN A 42 9.14 -14.52 8.21
N VAL A 43 9.86 -14.96 7.17
CA VAL A 43 9.24 -15.29 5.87
C VAL A 43 8.18 -16.37 6.02
N GLU A 44 8.49 -17.45 6.76
CA GLU A 44 7.54 -18.53 7.03
C GLU A 44 6.32 -18.05 7.83
N PHE A 45 6.54 -17.24 8.86
CA PHE A 45 5.46 -16.67 9.66
C PHE A 45 4.51 -15.81 8.82
N TYR A 46 5.04 -14.88 8.01
CA TYR A 46 4.20 -13.99 7.22
C TYR A 46 3.47 -14.73 6.09
N LYS A 47 4.09 -15.75 5.51
CA LYS A 47 3.41 -16.65 4.56
C LYS A 47 2.24 -17.39 5.22
N TRP A 48 2.43 -17.93 6.42
CA TRP A 48 1.36 -18.58 7.16
C TRP A 48 0.25 -17.58 7.54
N ALA A 49 0.61 -16.37 7.97
CA ALA A 49 -0.33 -15.34 8.37
C ALA A 49 -1.20 -14.86 7.19
N GLU A 50 -0.58 -14.63 6.02
CA GLU A 50 -1.26 -14.32 4.75
C GLU A 50 -2.31 -15.39 4.43
N GLN A 51 -1.88 -16.66 4.34
CA GLN A 51 -2.76 -17.78 3.99
C GLN A 51 -3.91 -17.97 4.99
N THR A 52 -3.61 -17.83 6.29
CA THR A 52 -4.62 -18.00 7.35
C THR A 52 -5.65 -16.87 7.31
N PHE A 53 -5.20 -15.63 7.06
CA PHE A 53 -6.08 -14.47 6.99
C PHE A 53 -6.98 -14.55 5.76
N GLU A 54 -6.43 -14.84 4.57
CA GLU A 54 -7.23 -14.97 3.34
C GLU A 54 -8.21 -16.15 3.40
N ALA A 55 -7.85 -17.24 4.07
CA ALA A 55 -8.77 -18.35 4.29
C ALA A 55 -9.99 -17.96 5.16
N ALA A 56 -9.80 -17.03 6.11
CA ALA A 56 -10.87 -16.48 6.95
C ALA A 56 -11.62 -15.31 6.28
N HIS A 57 -10.97 -14.62 5.33
CA HIS A 57 -11.48 -13.44 4.63
C HIS A 57 -11.29 -13.59 3.10
N PRO A 58 -12.10 -14.43 2.42
CA PRO A 58 -11.93 -14.74 1.00
C PRO A 58 -12.08 -13.53 0.07
N GLU A 59 -12.70 -12.46 0.54
CA GLU A 59 -12.85 -11.19 -0.17
C GLU A 59 -11.57 -10.34 -0.20
N VAL A 60 -10.55 -10.70 0.57
CA VAL A 60 -9.30 -9.93 0.70
C VAL A 60 -8.16 -10.57 -0.10
N ASP A 61 -7.30 -9.72 -0.66
CA ASP A 61 -6.04 -10.07 -1.32
C ASP A 61 -4.88 -9.41 -0.57
N VAL A 62 -4.22 -10.16 0.31
CA VAL A 62 -3.11 -9.67 1.12
C VAL A 62 -1.84 -9.67 0.29
N ARG A 63 -1.29 -8.48 0.02
CA ARG A 63 -0.09 -8.29 -0.80
C ARG A 63 1.09 -7.88 0.08
N ILE A 64 1.91 -8.84 0.46
CA ILE A 64 3.13 -8.60 1.24
C ILE A 64 4.28 -8.21 0.30
N GLU A 65 4.70 -6.93 0.32
CA GLU A 65 5.91 -6.48 -0.38
C GLU A 65 7.09 -6.58 0.59
N GLN A 66 7.92 -7.61 0.38
CA GLN A 66 9.23 -7.69 1.01
C GLN A 66 10.21 -6.82 0.22
N PHE A 67 11.07 -6.09 0.94
CA PHE A 67 12.23 -5.42 0.35
C PHE A 67 13.49 -6.27 0.59
N PRO A 68 13.78 -7.28 -0.27
CA PRO A 68 14.91 -8.18 -0.06
C PRO A 68 16.24 -7.41 0.01
N GLY A 69 17.15 -7.88 0.87
CA GLY A 69 18.51 -7.35 1.00
C GLY A 69 18.60 -5.89 1.48
N SER A 70 17.50 -5.30 1.95
CA SER A 70 17.44 -3.90 2.36
C SER A 70 17.88 -3.75 3.81
N SER A 71 18.80 -2.82 4.09
CA SER A 71 19.02 -2.39 5.46
C SER A 71 17.75 -1.74 6.03
N LEU A 72 17.67 -1.54 7.35
CA LEU A 72 16.58 -0.76 7.94
C LEU A 72 16.44 0.62 7.28
N LYS A 73 17.57 1.27 6.99
CA LYS A 73 17.63 2.56 6.32
C LYS A 73 17.03 2.50 4.91
N ASP A 74 17.34 1.45 4.14
CA ASP A 74 16.80 1.29 2.79
C ASP A 74 15.30 1.03 2.80
N PHE A 75 14.82 0.25 3.78
CA PHE A 75 13.39 0.05 4.00
C PHE A 75 12.68 1.38 4.25
N GLU A 76 13.21 2.22 5.16
CA GLU A 76 12.63 3.54 5.44
C GLU A 76 12.62 4.47 4.21
N ILE A 77 13.70 4.47 3.42
CA ILE A 77 13.76 5.26 2.17
C ILE A 77 12.67 4.79 1.20
N LYS A 78 12.56 3.48 0.96
CA LYS A 78 11.55 2.93 0.05
C LYS A 78 10.13 3.21 0.54
N LEU A 79 9.88 3.08 1.84
CA LEU A 79 8.60 3.43 2.45
C LEU A 79 8.25 4.90 2.18
N ARG A 80 9.17 5.84 2.43
CA ARG A 80 8.95 7.27 2.15
C ARG A 80 8.67 7.55 0.68
N LEU A 81 9.39 6.89 -0.23
CA LEU A 81 9.16 7.02 -1.67
C LEU A 81 7.75 6.55 -2.06
N ARG A 82 7.27 5.46 -1.47
CA ARG A 82 5.92 4.91 -1.71
C ARG A 82 4.82 5.85 -1.21
N PHE A 83 5.01 6.49 -0.06
CA PHE A 83 4.11 7.56 0.39
C PHE A 83 4.12 8.75 -0.57
N ALA A 84 5.31 9.21 -0.99
CA ALA A 84 5.44 10.35 -1.89
C ALA A 84 4.86 10.10 -3.28
N SER A 85 4.89 8.86 -3.77
CA SER A 85 4.34 8.48 -5.09
C SER A 85 2.85 8.15 -5.06
N GLY A 86 2.16 8.28 -3.92
CA GLY A 86 0.76 7.89 -3.80
C GLY A 86 0.55 6.38 -3.87
N GLN A 87 1.55 5.59 -3.48
CA GLN A 87 1.52 4.12 -3.41
C GLN A 87 1.77 3.62 -1.98
N ALA A 88 1.31 4.36 -0.98
CA ALA A 88 1.47 4.00 0.42
C ALA A 88 0.90 2.60 0.71
N PRO A 89 1.53 1.81 1.59
CA PRO A 89 0.91 0.58 2.08
C PRO A 89 -0.24 0.88 3.04
N ASP A 90 -1.13 -0.09 3.24
CA ASP A 90 -2.18 0.00 4.25
C ASP A 90 -1.63 -0.35 5.64
N LEU A 91 -0.69 -1.30 5.67
CA LEU A 91 0.04 -1.69 6.87
C LEU A 91 1.54 -1.66 6.60
N PHE A 92 2.30 -1.11 7.54
CA PHE A 92 3.75 -1.23 7.53
C PHE A 92 4.29 -1.40 8.94
N HIS A 93 5.40 -2.12 9.07
CA HIS A 93 6.07 -2.29 10.35
C HIS A 93 7.14 -1.21 10.54
N VAL A 94 6.99 -0.38 11.58
CA VAL A 94 8.05 0.53 12.02
C VAL A 94 8.99 -0.23 12.93
N ASN A 95 10.21 -0.51 12.47
CA ASN A 95 11.22 -1.01 13.38
C ASN A 95 11.67 0.14 14.26
N THR A 96 11.33 0.09 15.55
CA THR A 96 11.94 0.98 16.52
C THR A 96 13.41 0.61 16.65
N ASN A 97 14.32 1.58 16.43
CA ASN A 97 15.68 1.46 16.95
C ASN A 97 15.56 1.27 18.47
N VAL A 98 15.78 0.04 18.96
CA VAL A 98 15.99 -0.19 20.39
C VAL A 98 17.43 0.23 20.69
N GLY A 99 17.65 1.54 20.59
CA GLY A 99 18.91 2.22 20.88
C GLY A 99 18.57 3.47 21.66
N ALA A 100 18.23 3.27 22.93
CA ALA A 100 18.30 4.30 23.97
C ALA A 100 19.58 4.04 24.78
#